data_AF-A0A2H3D5J9-F1
#
_entry.id   AF-A0A2H3D5J9-F1
#
_cell.length_a   1.000
_cell.length_b   1.000
_cell.length_c   1.000
_cell.angle_alpha   90.00
_cell.angle_beta   90.00
_cell.angle_gamma   90.00
#
_symmetry.space_group_name_H-M   'P 1'
#
loop_
_entity.id
_entity.type
_entity.pdbx_description
1 polymer ?
#
loop_
_entity_poly.entity_id
_entity_poly.type
_entity_poly.pdbx_seq_one_letter_code
_entity_poly.pdbx_strand_id
1 'polypeptide(L)'
;MALDISNHYFETRKNQPQEQVEYEQGVNPKGILAVACLKRNLIHTEDNKVRFYTSKINENGERKFFPSEPQMFRVGDIVEVQLSIMAVSMKKTQRKLKLKLRMVAMIDESYTKERVRLIHKNALMDKAEENVKSMVMEGQRMSLKHKVGN
;
A
#
# COMPACT_ATOMS: atom_id res chain seq x y z
N MET A 1 5.63 28.83 -14.08
CA MET A 1 6.06 28.08 -12.88
C MET A 1 5.63 26.64 -13.07
N ALA A 2 6.54 25.68 -12.98
CA ALA A 2 6.20 24.27 -13.13
C ALA A 2 6.14 23.61 -11.74
N LEU A 3 5.08 22.85 -11.49
CA LEU A 3 4.90 22.06 -10.26
C LEU A 3 5.34 20.62 -10.53
N ASP A 4 6.29 20.13 -9.73
CA ASP A 4 6.68 18.72 -9.71
C ASP A 4 5.98 18.02 -8.55
N ILE A 5 5.23 16.97 -8.85
CA ILE A 5 4.61 16.11 -7.84
C ILE A 5 5.18 14.71 -8.04
N SER A 6 6.41 14.51 -7.59
CA SER A 6 7.08 13.21 -7.71
C SER A 6 7.94 12.89 -6.50
N ASN A 7 7.70 11.72 -5.93
CA ASN A 7 8.52 11.12 -4.88
C ASN A 7 9.26 9.91 -5.44
N HIS A 8 10.39 10.18 -6.09
CA HIS A 8 11.27 9.13 -6.56
C HIS A 8 12.05 8.52 -5.39
N TYR A 9 12.22 7.20 -5.40
CA TYR A 9 13.06 6.46 -4.45
C TYR A 9 14.55 6.80 -4.56
N PHE A 10 14.96 7.49 -5.61
CA PHE A 10 16.34 7.91 -5.82
C PHE A 10 16.38 9.11 -6.77
N GLU A 11 17.47 9.86 -6.71
CA GLU A 11 17.79 10.93 -7.64
C GLU A 11 19.18 10.70 -8.26
N THR A 12 19.49 11.37 -9.37
CA THR A 12 20.85 11.35 -9.91
C THR A 12 21.80 12.01 -8.92
N ARG A 13 22.93 11.34 -8.66
CA ARG A 13 23.98 11.89 -7.81
C ARG A 13 24.49 13.21 -8.40
N LYS A 14 24.60 14.23 -7.58
CA LYS A 14 25.14 15.55 -7.93
C LYS A 14 26.63 15.61 -7.58
N ASN A 15 27.35 16.58 -8.13
CA ASN A 15 28.78 16.81 -7.85
C ASN A 15 29.05 17.37 -6.44
N GLN A 16 28.01 17.66 -5.66
CA GLN A 16 28.12 18.13 -4.28
C GLN A 16 27.99 16.95 -3.31
N PRO A 17 28.60 17.01 -2.11
CA PRO A 17 28.43 15.98 -1.09
C PRO A 17 26.94 15.77 -0.78
N GLN A 18 26.50 14.51 -0.77
CA GLN A 18 25.14 14.11 -0.42
C GLN A 18 25.22 12.86 0.46
N GLU A 19 24.41 12.85 1.52
CA GLU A 19 24.32 11.71 2.43
C GLU A 19 23.38 10.65 1.86
N GLN A 20 23.88 9.41 1.77
CA GLN A 20 23.10 8.25 1.39
C GLN A 20 22.40 7.71 2.63
N VAL A 21 21.10 7.51 2.54
CA VAL A 21 20.28 6.91 3.59
C VAL A 21 19.97 5.46 3.24
N GLU A 22 19.85 4.63 4.26
CA GLU A 22 19.38 3.25 4.10
C GLU A 22 17.88 3.19 3.83
N TYR A 23 17.48 2.25 2.99
CA TYR A 23 16.07 1.97 2.76
C TYR A 23 15.48 1.22 3.94
N GLU A 24 14.24 1.54 4.30
CA GLU A 24 13.48 0.70 5.23
C GLU A 24 13.23 -0.68 4.64
N GLN A 25 13.15 -1.69 5.52
CA GLN A 25 13.01 -3.09 5.12
C GLN A 25 11.74 -3.31 4.28
N GLY A 26 10.60 -2.72 4.63
CA GLY A 26 9.39 -2.81 3.80
C GLY A 26 9.45 -1.98 2.52
N VAL A 27 10.31 -0.98 2.41
CA VAL A 27 10.47 -0.22 1.15
C VAL A 27 11.34 -1.00 0.16
N ASN A 28 12.39 -1.67 0.64
CA ASN A 28 13.31 -2.44 -0.20
C ASN A 28 13.52 -3.89 0.30
N PRO A 29 12.48 -4.75 0.36
CA PRO A 29 12.59 -6.06 1.01
C PRO A 29 13.60 -7.00 0.35
N LYS A 30 13.84 -6.81 -0.95
CA LYS A 30 14.71 -7.65 -1.78
C LYS A 30 16.05 -7.00 -2.11
N GLY A 31 16.35 -5.82 -1.58
CA GLY A 31 17.60 -5.11 -1.88
C GLY A 31 17.68 -4.50 -3.29
N ILE A 32 16.68 -4.70 -4.15
CA ILE A 32 16.72 -4.30 -5.58
C ILE A 32 16.95 -2.80 -5.76
N LEU A 33 16.36 -1.95 -4.91
CA LEU A 33 16.53 -0.50 -4.98
C LEU A 33 17.98 -0.09 -4.67
N ALA A 34 18.57 -0.65 -3.61
CA ALA A 34 19.97 -0.45 -3.27
C ALA A 34 20.91 -0.89 -4.40
N VAL A 35 20.66 -2.06 -5.00
CA VAL A 35 21.44 -2.55 -6.15
C VAL A 35 21.31 -1.61 -7.36
N ALA A 36 20.09 -1.12 -7.65
CA ALA A 36 19.87 -0.18 -8.74
C ALA A 36 20.60 1.15 -8.53
N CYS A 37 20.65 1.65 -7.29
CA CYS A 37 21.37 2.86 -6.93
C CYS A 37 22.87 2.74 -7.24
N LEU A 38 23.49 1.64 -6.81
CA LEU A 38 24.91 1.36 -7.06
C LEU A 38 25.23 1.26 -8.55
N LYS A 39 24.39 0.58 -9.35
CA LYS A 39 24.65 0.35 -10.78
C LYS A 39 24.48 1.58 -11.66
N ARG A 40 23.62 2.53 -11.27
CA ARG A 40 23.19 3.64 -12.15
C ARG A 40 23.66 5.02 -11.68
N ASN A 41 24.61 5.08 -10.75
CA ASN A 41 25.08 6.33 -10.14
C ASN A 41 23.92 7.18 -9.58
N LEU A 42 22.99 6.52 -8.88
CA LEU A 42 21.86 7.16 -8.21
C LEU A 42 22.12 7.23 -6.70
N ILE A 43 21.34 8.06 -6.02
CA ILE A 43 21.43 8.24 -4.58
C ILE A 43 20.03 8.29 -3.95
N HIS A 44 19.88 7.69 -2.77
CA HIS A 44 18.69 7.83 -1.92
C HIS A 44 19.06 8.65 -0.70
N THR A 45 18.38 9.77 -0.50
CA THR A 45 18.62 10.70 0.61
C THR A 45 17.37 10.80 1.50
N GLU A 46 17.45 11.51 2.63
CA GLU A 46 16.27 11.80 3.47
C GLU A 46 15.13 12.50 2.69
N ASP A 47 15.42 13.19 1.60
CA ASP A 47 14.40 13.82 0.74
C ASP A 47 13.64 12.83 -0.15
N ASN A 48 14.16 11.62 -0.29
CA ASN A 48 13.50 10.51 -1.00
C ASN A 48 12.73 9.59 -0.07
N LYS A 49 12.91 9.75 1.24
CA LYS A 49 12.34 8.88 2.26
C LYS A 49 10.90 9.29 2.57
N VAL A 50 10.02 8.29 2.64
CA VAL A 50 8.63 8.46 3.06
C VAL A 50 8.43 7.61 4.30
N ARG A 51 7.94 8.22 5.37
CA ARG A 51 7.70 7.54 6.65
C ARG A 51 6.26 7.02 6.70
N PHE A 52 6.10 5.81 7.18
CA PHE A 52 4.81 5.14 7.23
C PHE A 52 4.41 4.88 8.68
N TYR A 53 3.18 5.22 9.06
CA TYR A 53 2.68 5.02 10.41
C TYR A 53 1.32 4.34 10.45
N THR A 54 1.12 3.52 11.49
CA THR A 54 -0.22 3.20 11.98
C THR A 54 -0.65 4.21 13.02
N SER A 55 -1.95 4.30 13.27
CA SER A 55 -2.43 5.01 14.44
C SER A 55 -3.43 4.21 15.25
N LYS A 56 -3.45 4.48 16.55
CA LYS A 56 -4.45 3.96 17.50
C LYS A 56 -4.92 5.09 18.38
N ILE A 57 -6.22 5.07 18.69
CA ILE A 57 -6.82 5.98 19.67
C ILE A 57 -6.65 5.32 21.04
N ASN A 58 -6.05 6.03 22.00
CA ASN A 58 -5.92 5.54 23.38
C ASN A 58 -7.23 5.73 24.17
N GLU A 59 -7.25 5.26 25.41
CA GLU A 59 -8.41 5.41 26.32
C GLU A 59 -8.80 6.87 26.56
N ASN A 60 -7.84 7.80 26.43
CA ASN A 60 -8.05 9.24 26.59
C ASN A 60 -8.59 9.91 25.32
N GLY A 61 -8.82 9.16 24.24
CA GLY A 61 -9.27 9.71 22.94
C GLY A 61 -8.16 10.33 22.09
N GLU A 62 -6.90 10.26 22.52
CA GLU A 62 -5.75 10.77 21.78
C GLU A 62 -5.25 9.77 20.75
N ARG A 63 -4.97 10.25 19.54
CA ARG A 63 -4.37 9.45 18.47
C ARG A 63 -2.85 9.38 18.64
N LYS A 64 -2.32 8.17 18.77
CA LYS A 64 -0.88 7.88 18.80
C LYS A 64 -0.46 7.18 17.52
N PHE A 65 0.73 7.52 17.02
CA PHE A 65 1.29 6.99 15.78
C PHE A 65 2.46 6.05 16.06
N PHE A 66 2.53 4.94 15.33
CA PHE A 66 3.59 3.93 15.46
C PHE A 66 4.20 3.61 14.09
N PRO A 67 5.53 3.53 13.96
CA PRO A 67 6.18 3.17 12.71
C PRO A 67 5.61 1.88 12.13
N SER A 68 5.51 1.83 10.82
CA SER A 68 4.92 0.71 10.10
C SER A 68 5.53 0.56 8.72
N GLU A 69 5.20 -0.54 8.06
CA GLU A 69 5.69 -0.84 6.72
C GLU A 69 4.63 -0.53 5.66
N PRO A 70 5.01 -0.04 4.48
CA PRO A 70 4.07 0.44 3.45
C PRO A 70 3.11 -0.64 2.93
N GLN A 71 3.44 -1.92 3.07
CA GLN A 71 2.60 -3.05 2.61
C GLN A 71 1.25 -3.13 3.32
N MET A 72 1.11 -2.48 4.47
CA MET A 72 -0.11 -2.56 5.25
C MET A 72 -1.27 -1.76 4.65
N PHE A 73 -0.97 -0.72 3.87
CA PHE A 73 -1.96 0.18 3.28
C PHE A 73 -2.64 -0.49 2.08
N ARG A 74 -3.95 -0.27 1.96
CA ARG A 74 -4.82 -0.88 0.97
C ARG A 74 -5.74 0.18 0.37
N VAL A 75 -6.23 -0.13 -0.83
CA VAL A 75 -7.25 0.70 -1.47
C VAL A 75 -8.52 0.68 -0.61
N GLY A 76 -8.97 1.87 -0.23
CA GLY A 76 -10.11 2.07 0.68
C GLY A 76 -9.72 2.61 2.05
N ASP A 77 -8.42 2.61 2.38
CA ASP A 77 -7.94 3.17 3.64
C ASP A 77 -7.96 4.69 3.61
N ILE A 78 -8.37 5.30 4.72
CA ILE A 78 -8.27 6.73 4.97
C ILE A 78 -6.93 6.98 5.64
N VAL A 79 -6.12 7.82 5.01
CA VAL A 79 -4.77 8.14 5.46
C VAL A 79 -4.59 9.65 5.63
N GLU A 80 -3.77 10.02 6.61
CA GLU A 80 -3.20 11.35 6.73
C GLU A 80 -1.89 11.39 5.95
N VAL A 81 -1.65 12.48 5.23
CA VAL A 81 -0.48 12.64 4.38
C VAL A 81 0.23 13.94 4.72
N GLN A 82 1.54 13.87 4.95
CA GLN A 82 2.38 15.06 5.09
C GLN A 82 3.20 15.29 3.83
N LEU A 83 3.15 16.52 3.31
CA LEU A 83 3.92 16.96 2.16
C LEU A 83 4.86 18.12 2.55
N SER A 84 6.03 18.19 1.92
CA SER A 84 6.90 19.37 1.92
C SER A 84 6.82 20.09 0.58
N ILE A 85 6.73 21.41 0.62
CA ILE A 85 6.81 22.28 -0.54
C ILE A 85 8.22 22.87 -0.59
N MET A 86 8.94 22.67 -1.69
CA MET A 86 10.34 23.09 -1.84
C MET A 86 10.51 23.93 -3.11
N ALA A 87 11.15 25.09 -2.98
CA ALA A 87 11.59 25.87 -4.13
C ALA A 87 13.02 25.47 -4.51
N VAL A 88 13.21 24.98 -5.74
CA VAL A 88 14.50 24.55 -6.25
C VAL A 88 14.93 25.47 -7.38
N SER A 89 16.13 26.05 -7.25
CA SER A 89 16.76 26.83 -8.32
C SER A 89 17.21 25.91 -9.45
N MET A 90 16.88 26.30 -10.68
CA MET A 90 17.35 25.66 -11.91
C MET A 90 18.38 26.54 -12.61
N LYS A 91 19.04 26.00 -13.64
CA LYS A 91 19.92 26.80 -14.51
C LYS A 91 19.12 27.94 -15.16
N LYS A 92 19.77 29.09 -15.41
CA LYS A 92 19.17 30.28 -16.07
C LYS A 92 17.96 30.89 -15.34
N THR A 93 18.13 31.30 -14.07
CA THR A 93 17.16 32.03 -13.21
C THR A 93 15.77 31.40 -13.00
N GLN A 94 15.50 30.24 -13.60
CA GLN A 94 14.25 29.52 -13.42
C GLN A 94 14.18 28.88 -12.03
N ARG A 95 13.00 28.95 -11.41
CA ARG A 95 12.69 28.25 -10.15
C ARG A 95 11.59 27.24 -10.40
N LYS A 96 11.73 26.05 -9.82
CA LYS A 96 10.74 24.98 -9.87
C LYS A 96 10.25 24.68 -8.47
N LEU A 97 8.93 24.53 -8.31
CA LEU A 97 8.34 24.10 -7.06
C LEU A 97 8.25 22.58 -7.09
N LYS A 98 8.74 21.93 -6.03
CA LYS A 98 8.62 20.48 -5.83
C LYS A 98 7.76 20.21 -4.61
N LEU A 99 6.80 19.32 -4.76
CA LEU A 99 6.07 18.69 -3.67
C LEU A 99 6.71 17.35 -3.37
N LYS A 100 7.13 17.14 -2.12
CA LYS A 100 7.69 15.88 -1.64
C LYS A 100 6.78 15.26 -0.60
N LEU A 101 6.39 14.01 -0.83
CA LEU A 101 5.72 13.21 0.17
C LEU A 101 6.71 12.88 1.30
N ARG A 102 6.33 13.15 2.55
CA ARG A 102 7.18 12.91 3.74
C ARG A 102 6.62 11.81 4.62
N MET A 103 5.30 11.74 4.74
CA MET A 103 4.66 10.77 5.61
C MET A 103 3.29 10.33 5.08
N VAL A 104 2.97 9.07 5.33
CA VAL A 104 1.63 8.50 5.20
C VAL A 104 1.28 7.81 6.51
N ALA A 105 0.17 8.18 7.14
CA ALA A 105 -0.29 7.60 8.40
C ALA A 105 -1.71 7.08 8.28
N MET A 106 -1.94 5.84 8.73
CA MET A 106 -3.26 5.22 8.76
C MET A 106 -4.17 5.98 9.72
N ILE A 107 -5.34 6.42 9.27
CA ILE A 107 -6.37 7.05 10.11
C ILE A 107 -7.54 6.13 10.34
N ASP A 108 -8.03 5.48 9.28
CA ASP A 108 -9.13 4.52 9.35
C ASP A 108 -9.02 3.47 8.23
N GLU A 109 -9.13 2.20 8.62
CA GLU A 109 -9.11 1.02 7.74
C GLU A 109 -10.47 0.29 7.73
N SER A 110 -11.50 0.87 8.38
CA SER A 110 -12.83 0.26 8.55
C SER A 110 -13.49 -0.10 7.22
N TYR A 111 -13.42 0.80 6.23
CA TYR A 111 -13.99 0.59 4.90
C TYR A 111 -13.35 -0.60 4.17
N THR A 112 -12.02 -0.69 4.23
CA THR A 112 -11.29 -1.81 3.65
C THR A 112 -11.65 -3.11 4.35
N LYS A 113 -11.71 -3.12 5.69
CA LYS A 113 -12.10 -4.30 6.48
C LYS A 113 -13.52 -4.76 6.18
N GLU A 114 -14.46 -3.83 6.08
CA GLU A 114 -15.85 -4.15 5.76
C GLU A 114 -15.98 -4.72 4.34
N ARG A 115 -15.26 -4.15 3.37
CA ARG A 115 -15.19 -4.70 2.02
C ARG A 115 -14.68 -6.15 2.01
N VAL A 116 -13.60 -6.42 2.74
CA VAL A 116 -13.04 -7.78 2.85
C VAL A 116 -14.03 -8.73 3.51
N ARG A 117 -14.73 -8.27 4.56
CA ARG A 117 -15.78 -9.04 5.23
C ARG A 117 -16.91 -9.43 4.29
N LEU A 118 -17.39 -8.49 3.48
CA LEU A 118 -18.46 -8.74 2.50
C LEU A 118 -18.03 -9.73 1.42
N ILE A 119 -16.82 -9.58 0.88
CA ILE A 119 -16.28 -10.52 -0.12
C ILE A 119 -16.21 -11.94 0.47
N HIS A 120 -15.70 -12.07 1.70
CA HIS A 120 -15.61 -13.37 2.37
C HIS A 120 -17.00 -13.97 2.62
N LYS A 121 -17.95 -13.17 3.10
CA LYS A 121 -19.33 -13.61 3.31
C LYS A 121 -19.96 -14.12 2.02
N ASN A 122 -19.82 -13.39 0.91
CA ASN A 122 -20.37 -13.79 -0.38
C ASN A 122 -19.76 -15.11 -0.85
N ALA A 123 -18.43 -15.26 -0.75
CA ALA A 123 -17.77 -16.51 -1.10
C ALA A 123 -18.24 -17.73 -0.26
N LEU A 124 -18.59 -17.52 1.01
CA LEU A 124 -19.19 -18.58 1.83
C LEU A 124 -20.61 -18.93 1.39
N MET A 125 -21.41 -17.92 1.05
CA MET A 125 -22.78 -18.12 0.54
C MET A 125 -22.76 -18.88 -0.79
N ASP A 126 -21.89 -18.49 -1.72
CA ASP A 126 -21.75 -19.15 -3.02
C ASP A 126 -21.41 -20.65 -2.87
N LYS A 127 -20.49 -20.98 -1.96
CA LYS A 127 -20.14 -22.37 -1.63
C LYS A 127 -21.30 -23.14 -1.01
N ALA A 128 -22.07 -22.50 -0.14
CA ALA A 128 -23.24 -23.13 0.46
C ALA A 128 -24.31 -23.44 -0.59
N GLU A 129 -24.55 -22.52 -1.52
CA GLU A 129 -25.47 -22.74 -2.64
C GLU A 129 -25.00 -23.86 -3.57
N GLU A 130 -23.71 -23.94 -3.87
CA GLU A 130 -23.13 -25.01 -4.68
C GLU A 130 -23.28 -26.38 -3.99
N ASN A 131 -23.05 -26.46 -2.69
CA ASN A 131 -23.25 -27.67 -1.89
C ASN A 131 -24.73 -28.11 -1.86
N VAL A 132 -25.66 -27.15 -1.74
CA VAL A 132 -27.10 -27.48 -1.78
C VAL A 132 -27.47 -28.02 -3.16
N LYS A 133 -26.98 -27.41 -4.24
CA LYS A 133 -27.23 -27.89 -5.62
C LYS A 133 -26.68 -29.29 -5.83
N SER A 134 -25.47 -29.60 -5.34
CA SER A 134 -24.88 -30.93 -5.48
C SER A 134 -25.67 -31.99 -4.71
N MET A 135 -26.10 -31.70 -3.48
CA MET A 135 -26.95 -32.61 -2.69
C MET A 135 -28.30 -32.88 -3.35
N VAL A 136 -28.93 -31.87 -3.94
CA VAL A 136 -30.21 -32.05 -4.67
C VAL A 136 -30.00 -32.95 -5.90
N MET A 137 -28.94 -32.74 -6.66
CA MET A 137 -28.62 -33.56 -7.83
C MET A 137 -28.31 -35.02 -7.45
N GLU A 138 -27.61 -35.25 -6.34
CA GLU A 138 -27.37 -36.60 -5.81
C GLU A 138 -28.66 -37.27 -5.33
N GLY A 139 -29.52 -36.56 -4.60
CA GLY A 139 -30.82 -37.07 -4.17
C GLY A 139 -31.72 -37.48 -5.34
N GLN A 140 -31.75 -36.68 -6.41
CA GLN A 140 -32.46 -37.01 -7.65
C GLN A 140 -31.89 -38.26 -8.33
N ARG A 141 -30.55 -38.39 -8.41
CA ARG A 141 -29.90 -39.59 -8.97
C ARG A 141 -30.21 -40.86 -8.17
N MET A 142 -30.23 -40.78 -6.84
CA MET A 142 -30.53 -41.92 -5.96
C MET A 142 -31.99 -42.37 -6.08
N SER A 143 -32.92 -41.44 -6.25
CA SER A 143 -34.34 -41.70 -6.46
C SER A 143 -34.61 -42.37 -7.82
N LEU A 144 -33.92 -41.93 -8.88
CA LEU A 144 -34.04 -42.53 -10.22
C LEU A 144 -33.56 -43.99 -10.24
N LYS A 145 -32.48 -44.33 -9.52
CA LYS A 145 -31.97 -45.72 -9.43
C LYS A 145 -32.96 -46.68 -8.77
N HIS A 146 -33.74 -46.23 -7.79
CA HIS A 146 -34.76 -47.06 -7.13
C HIS A 146 -35.99 -47.35 -8.00
N LYS A 147 -36.27 -46.53 -9.03
CA LYS A 147 -37.41 -46.74 -9.93
C LYS A 147 -37.15 -47.71 -11.08
N VAL A 148 -35.88 -48.04 -11.37
CA VAL A 148 -35.50 -48.90 -12.51
C VAL A 148 -35.25 -50.35 -12.08
N GLY A 149 -35.17 -50.62 -10.77
CA GLY A 149 -35.06 -51.97 -10.22
C GLY A 149 -36.41 -52.51 -9.73
N ASN A 150 -37.26 -52.95 -10.65
CA ASN A 150 -38.41 -53.84 -10.42
C ASN A 150 -38.51 -54.82 -11.58
#